data_AF-B3SFP3-F1
#
_entry.id   AF-B3SFP3-F1
#
_cell.length_a   1.000
_cell.length_b   1.000
_cell.length_c   1.000
_cell.angle_alpha   90.00
_cell.angle_beta   90.00
_cell.angle_gamma   90.00
#
_symmetry.space_group_name_H-M   'P 1'
#
loop_
_entity.id
_entity.type
_entity.pdbx_description
1 polymer ?
#
loop_
_entity_poly.entity_id
_entity_poly.type
_entity_poly.pdbx_seq_one_letter_code
_entity_poly.pdbx_strand_id
1 'polypeptide(L)'
;MSKTKIVDLFAGPGGLGEGFLSLKDAFEICVSAEMDTHARSTLRLRSFYRMLRNERADCLSDYYDYCNGITETAYSKNTYDLWEKSGEEARRIELGSIEGNKELRTRISLSGLDSDDKKWVLIGGPPCQAYSLVGRARNK
;
A
#
# COMPACT_ATOMS: atom_id res chain seq x y z
N MET A 1 -2.70 -20.45 -10.77
CA MET A 1 -3.26 -19.26 -11.45
C MET A 1 -2.42 -18.05 -11.10
N SER A 2 -2.27 -17.06 -11.99
CA SER A 2 -1.57 -15.81 -11.67
C SER A 2 -2.43 -14.95 -10.74
N LYS A 3 -1.81 -14.31 -9.73
CA LYS A 3 -2.50 -13.36 -8.83
C LYS A 3 -3.01 -12.16 -9.62
N THR A 4 -4.22 -11.70 -9.32
CA THR A 4 -4.76 -10.45 -9.86
C THR A 4 -4.04 -9.28 -9.20
N LYS A 5 -3.47 -8.39 -10.03
CA LYS A 5 -2.73 -7.23 -9.56
C LYS A 5 -3.67 -6.10 -9.12
N ILE A 6 -3.26 -5.36 -8.10
CA ILE A 6 -4.01 -4.26 -7.52
C ILE A 6 -3.18 -2.97 -7.54
N VAL A 7 -3.81 -1.88 -7.92
CA VAL A 7 -3.35 -0.50 -7.64
C VAL A 7 -4.32 0.10 -6.63
N ASP A 8 -3.82 0.54 -5.50
CA ASP A 8 -4.62 1.03 -4.37
C ASP A 8 -4.39 2.54 -4.19
N LEU A 9 -5.43 3.33 -4.44
CA LEU A 9 -5.35 4.79 -4.40
C LEU A 9 -6.04 5.32 -3.13
N PHE A 10 -5.45 6.34 -2.50
CA PHE A 10 -5.95 6.87 -1.23
C PHE A 10 -6.02 5.76 -0.16
N ALA A 11 -4.93 4.99 -0.09
CA ALA A 11 -4.88 3.73 0.64
C ALA A 11 -5.11 3.90 2.17
N GLY A 12 -4.91 5.10 2.69
CA GLY A 12 -4.93 5.38 4.12
C GLY A 12 -3.98 4.43 4.87
N PRO A 13 -4.38 3.86 6.01
CA PRO A 13 -3.58 2.87 6.73
C PRO A 13 -3.67 1.45 6.14
N GLY A 14 -4.30 1.25 4.97
CA GLY A 14 -4.27 -0.03 4.22
C GLY A 14 -5.38 -1.03 4.51
N GLY A 15 -6.48 -0.61 5.14
CA GLY A 15 -7.58 -1.52 5.50
C GLY A 15 -8.18 -2.30 4.33
N LEU A 16 -8.47 -1.61 3.22
CA LEU A 16 -9.07 -2.22 2.02
C LEU A 16 -8.10 -3.17 1.33
N GLY A 17 -6.87 -2.73 1.06
CA GLY A 17 -5.83 -3.55 0.44
C GLY A 17 -5.53 -4.82 1.24
N GLU A 18 -5.40 -4.72 2.56
CA GLU A 18 -5.22 -5.89 3.43
C GLU A 18 -6.42 -6.85 3.40
N GLY A 19 -7.63 -6.32 3.21
CA GLY A 19 -8.83 -7.12 2.98
C GLY A 19 -8.70 -8.02 1.74
N PHE A 20 -8.25 -7.47 0.61
CA PHE A 20 -7.97 -8.26 -0.61
C PHE A 20 -6.86 -9.29 -0.38
N LEU A 21 -5.81 -8.91 0.33
CA LEU A 21 -4.66 -9.79 0.59
C LEU A 21 -4.93 -10.87 1.64
N SER A 22 -6.07 -10.82 2.34
CA SER A 22 -6.53 -11.91 3.21
C SER A 22 -6.89 -13.17 2.40
N LEU A 23 -7.24 -13.02 1.13
CA LEU A 23 -7.50 -14.11 0.20
C LEU A 23 -6.19 -14.67 -0.34
N LYS A 24 -5.85 -15.89 0.10
CA LYS A 24 -4.62 -16.58 -0.30
C LYS A 24 -4.56 -16.78 -1.81
N ASP A 25 -3.42 -16.42 -2.39
CA ASP A 25 -3.06 -16.62 -3.80
C ASP A 25 -4.04 -16.04 -4.84
N ALA A 26 -4.87 -15.08 -4.43
CA ALA A 26 -5.82 -14.41 -5.30
C ALA A 26 -5.31 -13.03 -5.78
N PHE A 27 -4.75 -12.24 -4.87
CA PHE A 27 -4.42 -10.84 -5.13
C PHE A 27 -2.98 -10.48 -4.75
N GLU A 28 -2.45 -9.45 -5.39
CA GLU A 28 -1.15 -8.85 -5.09
C GLU A 28 -1.19 -7.35 -5.35
N ILE A 29 -0.72 -6.54 -4.40
CA ILE A 29 -0.65 -5.09 -4.54
C ILE A 29 0.65 -4.72 -5.26
N CYS A 30 0.53 -3.95 -6.33
CA CYS A 30 1.65 -3.38 -7.06
C CYS A 30 2.12 -2.06 -6.42
N VAL A 31 1.16 -1.21 -6.05
CA VAL A 31 1.41 0.06 -5.38
C VAL A 31 0.17 0.50 -4.61
N SER A 32 0.38 0.97 -3.39
CA SER A 32 -0.58 1.71 -2.58
C SER A 32 -0.09 3.15 -2.44
N ALA A 33 -0.91 4.10 -2.90
CA ALA A 33 -0.62 5.53 -2.88
C ALA A 33 -1.35 6.21 -1.71
N GLU A 34 -0.58 6.83 -0.81
CA GLU A 34 -1.11 7.60 0.32
C GLU A 34 -0.25 8.85 0.55
N MET A 35 -0.86 10.02 0.75
CA MET A 35 -0.11 11.28 0.91
C MET A 35 0.24 11.56 2.38
N ASP A 36 -0.63 11.13 3.30
CA ASP A 36 -0.46 11.33 4.74
C ASP A 36 0.68 10.47 5.28
N THR A 37 1.60 11.11 5.99
CA THR A 37 2.83 10.46 6.45
C THR A 37 2.55 9.40 7.49
N HIS A 38 1.57 9.62 8.37
CA HIS A 38 1.24 8.68 9.44
C HIS A 38 0.48 7.47 8.90
N ALA A 39 -0.54 7.69 8.07
CA ALA A 39 -1.29 6.64 7.40
C ALA A 39 -0.37 5.76 6.53
N ARG A 40 0.52 6.38 5.74
CA ARG A 40 1.53 5.65 4.95
C ARG A 40 2.48 4.85 5.84
N SER A 41 2.88 5.38 6.99
CA SER A 41 3.76 4.66 7.93
C SER A 41 3.09 3.42 8.50
N THR A 42 1.81 3.52 8.88
CA THR A 42 1.00 2.37 9.28
C THR A 42 0.85 1.36 8.15
N LEU A 43 0.53 1.83 6.93
CA LEU A 43 0.41 1.00 5.74
C LEU A 43 1.70 0.21 5.45
N ARG A 44 2.87 0.88 5.46
CA ARG A 44 4.17 0.23 5.27
C ARG A 44 4.44 -0.83 6.33
N LEU A 45 4.20 -0.51 7.60
CA LEU A 45 4.42 -1.44 8.71
C LEU A 45 3.54 -2.69 8.59
N ARG A 46 2.29 -2.54 8.16
CA ARG A 46 1.36 -3.66 7.93
C ARG A 46 1.79 -4.52 6.74
N SER A 47 2.19 -3.89 5.64
CA SER A 47 2.76 -4.57 4.47
C SER A 47 4.00 -5.37 4.86
N PHE A 48 4.91 -4.77 5.63
CA PHE A 48 6.10 -5.43 6.16
C PHE A 48 5.77 -6.63 7.04
N TYR A 49 4.86 -6.48 8.00
CA TYR A 49 4.40 -7.59 8.85
C TYR A 49 3.83 -8.75 8.02
N ARG A 50 3.04 -8.44 6.99
CA ARG A 50 2.49 -9.45 6.07
C ARG A 50 3.59 -10.16 5.29
N MET A 51 4.60 -9.45 4.80
CA MET A 51 5.76 -10.04 4.13
C MET A 51 6.56 -10.93 5.08
N LEU A 52 6.82 -10.50 6.32
CA LEU A 52 7.46 -11.35 7.34
C LEU A 52 6.67 -12.62 7.57
N ARG A 53 5.37 -12.52 7.85
CA ARG A 53 4.53 -13.69 8.12
C ARG A 53 4.53 -14.71 6.97
N ASN A 54 4.64 -14.23 5.73
CA ASN A 54 4.57 -15.08 4.54
C ASN A 54 5.95 -15.62 4.10
N GLU A 55 7.03 -14.86 4.28
CA GLU A 55 8.36 -15.17 3.73
C GLU A 55 9.41 -15.50 4.79
N ARG A 56 9.28 -14.95 6.01
CA ARG A 56 10.28 -14.97 7.10
C ARG A 56 9.61 -14.96 8.47
N ALA A 57 8.78 -15.97 8.74
CA ALA A 57 7.99 -16.04 9.95
C ALA A 57 8.85 -16.16 11.23
N ASP A 58 10.05 -16.70 11.11
CA ASP A 58 11.09 -16.77 12.14
C ASP A 58 11.62 -15.39 12.56
N CYS A 59 11.49 -14.38 11.70
CA CYS A 59 11.91 -13.00 11.97
C CYS A 59 10.75 -12.09 12.43
N LEU A 60 9.60 -12.64 12.84
CA LEU A 60 8.46 -11.85 13.31
C LEU A 60 8.76 -11.02 14.57
N SER A 61 9.80 -11.38 15.33
CA SER A 61 10.27 -10.60 16.48
C SER A 61 10.60 -9.15 16.10
N ASP A 62 11.17 -8.89 14.91
CA ASP A 62 11.51 -7.52 14.47
C ASP A 62 10.29 -6.57 14.52
N TYR A 63 9.13 -7.08 14.10
CA TYR A 63 7.88 -6.32 14.16
C TYR A 63 7.39 -6.11 15.60
N TYR A 64 7.41 -7.17 16.42
CA TYR A 64 6.90 -7.11 17.78
C TYR A 64 7.80 -6.26 18.70
N ASP A 65 9.11 -6.37 18.56
CA ASP A 65 10.08 -5.59 19.32
C ASP A 65 9.90 -4.09 19.04
N TYR A 66 9.69 -3.71 17.78
CA TYR A 66 9.35 -2.34 17.41
C TYR A 66 8.02 -1.88 18.01
N CYS A 67 6.96 -2.70 17.91
CA CYS A 67 5.64 -2.35 18.48
C CYS A 67 5.69 -2.21 20.00
N ASN A 68 6.57 -2.96 20.67
CA ASN A 68 6.79 -2.90 22.11
C ASN A 68 7.80 -1.82 22.53
N GLY A 69 8.37 -1.06 21.58
CA GLY A 69 9.34 -0.01 21.85
C GLY A 69 10.73 -0.51 22.28
N ILE A 70 11.04 -1.78 22.03
CA ILE A 70 12.35 -2.39 22.30
C ILE A 70 13.37 -1.91 21.26
N THR A 71 12.95 -1.73 20.01
CA THR A 71 13.76 -1.20 18.91
C THR A 71 13.16 0.07 18.33
N GLU A 72 14.02 0.97 17.84
CA GLU A 72 13.57 2.20 17.14
C GLU A 72 13.07 1.92 15.71
N THR A 73 13.51 0.82 15.10
CA THR A 73 13.15 0.43 13.74
C THR A 73 12.38 -0.89 13.72
N ALA A 74 11.44 -1.00 12.78
CA ALA A 74 10.64 -2.20 12.56
C ALA A 74 11.39 -3.38 11.91
N TYR A 75 12.64 -3.18 11.50
CA TYR A 75 13.43 -4.15 10.75
C TYR A 75 14.81 -4.33 11.36
N SER A 76 15.42 -5.46 11.06
CA SER A 76 16.81 -5.79 11.33
C SER A 76 17.60 -5.89 10.02
N LYS A 77 18.91 -6.17 10.11
CA LYS A 77 19.74 -6.49 8.95
C LYS A 77 19.18 -7.65 8.12
N ASN A 78 18.52 -8.61 8.78
CA ASN A 78 17.99 -9.82 8.15
C ASN A 78 16.64 -9.60 7.47
N THR A 79 15.97 -8.48 7.69
CA THR A 79 14.62 -8.19 7.14
C THR A 79 14.57 -6.86 6.38
N TYR A 80 15.70 -6.17 6.27
CA TYR A 80 15.79 -4.87 5.61
C TYR A 80 15.29 -4.88 4.16
N ASP A 81 15.53 -5.95 3.40
CA ASP A 81 15.01 -6.05 2.04
C ASP A 81 13.48 -6.17 1.97
N LEU A 82 12.83 -6.81 2.95
CA LEU A 82 11.36 -6.79 3.07
C LEU A 82 10.86 -5.41 3.48
N TRP A 83 11.61 -4.71 4.35
CA TRP A 83 11.29 -3.34 4.72
C TRP A 83 11.35 -2.42 3.50
N GLU A 84 12.36 -2.55 2.66
CA GLU A 84 12.45 -1.80 1.40
C GLU A 84 11.31 -2.18 0.45
N LYS A 85 11.05 -3.48 0.23
CA LYS A 85 9.90 -3.93 -0.59
C LYS A 85 8.56 -3.39 -0.09
N SER A 86 8.31 -3.39 1.22
CA SER A 86 7.09 -2.81 1.79
C SER A 86 7.01 -1.29 1.56
N GLY A 87 8.16 -0.61 1.48
CA GLY A 87 8.25 0.81 1.13
C GLY A 87 8.04 1.09 -0.36
N GLU A 88 8.37 0.12 -1.22
CA GLU A 88 8.07 0.15 -2.65
C GLU A 88 6.58 -0.10 -2.93
N GLU A 89 5.93 -0.96 -2.14
CA GLU A 89 4.48 -1.16 -2.16
C GLU A 89 3.74 0.07 -1.61
N ALA A 90 4.08 0.52 -0.39
CA ALA A 90 3.44 1.67 0.27
C ALA A 90 4.16 2.98 -0.10
N ARG A 91 3.73 3.68 -1.15
CA ARG A 91 4.37 4.91 -1.62
C ARG A 91 3.69 6.15 -1.08
N ARG A 92 4.52 7.12 -0.64
CA ARG A 92 4.02 8.45 -0.28
C ARG A 92 3.76 9.25 -1.55
N ILE A 93 2.52 9.26 -2.02
CA ILE A 93 2.12 9.86 -3.30
C ILE A 93 0.94 10.79 -3.06
N GLU A 94 1.11 12.05 -3.43
CA GLU A 94 0.02 13.03 -3.49
C GLU A 94 -0.60 13.00 -4.88
N LEU A 95 -1.75 12.34 -5.01
CA LEU A 95 -2.48 12.24 -6.28
C LEU A 95 -2.99 13.61 -6.72
N GLY A 96 -2.81 13.93 -8.00
CA GLY A 96 -3.14 15.25 -8.56
C GLY A 96 -1.95 16.21 -8.64
N SER A 97 -0.87 15.95 -7.90
CA SER A 97 0.40 16.66 -8.09
C SER A 97 1.14 16.17 -9.34
N ILE A 98 2.00 17.01 -9.93
CA ILE A 98 2.80 16.64 -11.12
C ILE A 98 3.73 15.47 -10.77
N GLU A 99 4.43 15.58 -9.66
CA GLU A 99 5.39 14.60 -9.17
C GLU A 99 4.71 13.30 -8.75
N GLY A 100 3.60 13.38 -8.00
CA GLY A 100 2.86 12.20 -7.55
C GLY A 100 2.26 11.42 -8.72
N ASN A 101 1.70 12.11 -9.72
CA ASN A 101 1.18 11.47 -10.91
C ASN A 101 2.29 10.79 -11.73
N LYS A 102 3.47 11.42 -11.83
CA LYS A 102 4.63 10.84 -12.51
C LYS A 102 5.14 9.58 -11.80
N GLU A 103 5.25 9.63 -10.48
CA GLU A 103 5.67 8.49 -9.66
C GLU A 103 4.68 7.32 -9.81
N LEU A 104 3.37 7.58 -9.67
CA LEU A 104 2.35 6.53 -9.82
C LEU A 104 2.42 5.87 -11.20
N ARG A 105 2.51 6.65 -12.29
CA ARG A 105 2.66 6.09 -13.64
C ARG A 105 3.89 5.22 -13.77
N THR A 106 5.03 5.68 -13.26
CA THR A 106 6.28 4.91 -13.27
C THR A 106 6.10 3.56 -12.56
N ARG A 107 5.41 3.54 -11.42
CA ARG A 107 5.12 2.32 -10.66
C ARG A 107 4.22 1.34 -11.41
N ILE A 108 3.19 1.84 -12.07
CA ILE A 108 2.27 1.03 -12.89
C ILE A 108 3.02 0.43 -14.08
N SER A 109 3.86 1.22 -14.76
CA SER A 109 4.69 0.75 -15.88
C SER A 109 5.71 -0.30 -15.46
N LEU A 110 6.40 -0.11 -14.34
CA LEU A 110 7.34 -1.11 -13.80
C LEU A 110 6.64 -2.41 -13.39
N SER A 111 5.37 -2.34 -13.00
CA SER A 111 4.53 -3.52 -12.72
C SER A 111 4.06 -4.24 -13.99
N GLY A 112 4.34 -3.65 -15.16
CA GLY A 112 3.98 -4.16 -16.47
C GLY A 112 2.48 -4.19 -16.72
N LEU A 113 1.70 -3.32 -16.06
CA LEU A 113 0.23 -3.28 -16.17
C LEU A 113 -0.27 -2.54 -17.43
N ASP A 114 0.61 -1.88 -18.18
CA ASP A 114 0.28 -1.02 -19.32
C ASP A 114 -0.03 -1.78 -20.63
N SER A 115 -0.17 -3.11 -20.59
CA SER A 115 -0.52 -3.92 -21.76
C SER A 115 -2.02 -4.20 -21.83
N ASP A 116 -2.64 -4.03 -23.00
CA ASP A 116 -4.10 -4.15 -23.21
C ASP A 116 -4.70 -5.49 -22.76
N ASP A 117 -3.92 -6.57 -22.74
CA ASP A 117 -4.39 -7.91 -22.37
C ASP A 117 -4.39 -8.18 -20.85
N LYS A 118 -3.84 -7.27 -20.03
CA LYS A 118 -3.71 -7.47 -18.59
C LYS A 118 -4.91 -6.94 -17.82
N LYS A 119 -5.61 -7.86 -17.17
CA LYS A 119 -6.66 -7.55 -16.19
C LYS A 119 -6.05 -7.28 -14.82
N TRP A 120 -6.26 -6.09 -14.30
CA TRP A 120 -5.89 -5.68 -12.95
C TRP A 120 -7.01 -4.83 -12.35
N VAL A 121 -6.97 -4.64 -11.03
CA VAL A 121 -8.02 -3.94 -10.29
C VAL A 121 -7.47 -2.64 -9.72
N LEU A 122 -8.18 -1.55 -9.96
CA LEU A 122 -7.97 -0.31 -9.22
C LEU A 122 -8.93 -0.30 -8.03
N ILE A 123 -8.39 -0.13 -6.83
CA ILE A 123 -9.18 0.02 -5.61
C ILE A 123 -8.92 1.37 -4.97
N GLY A 124 -9.83 1.76 -4.08
CA GLY A 124 -9.78 3.06 -3.44
C GLY A 124 -10.18 4.19 -4.38
N GLY A 125 -9.98 5.42 -3.93
CA GLY A 125 -10.51 6.62 -4.57
C GLY A 125 -10.71 7.75 -3.56
N PRO A 126 -10.82 9.00 -4.02
CA PRO A 126 -11.11 10.10 -3.11
C PRO A 126 -12.44 9.81 -2.39
N PRO A 127 -12.61 10.27 -1.13
CA PRO A 127 -13.83 10.01 -0.38
C PRO A 127 -15.05 10.37 -1.22
N CYS A 128 -16.08 9.51 -1.14
CA CYS A 128 -17.33 9.65 -1.86
C CYS A 128 -17.77 11.12 -1.89
N GLN A 129 -18.07 11.67 -3.07
CA GLN A 129 -18.51 13.06 -3.23
C GLN A 129 -19.69 13.44 -2.32
N ALA A 130 -20.47 12.47 -1.83
CA ALA A 130 -21.53 12.68 -0.83
C ALA A 130 -21.03 13.25 0.51
N TYR A 131 -19.76 13.03 0.87
CA TYR A 131 -19.13 13.57 2.08
C TYR A 131 -18.20 14.76 1.80
N SER A 132 -18.06 15.19 0.53
CA SER A 132 -17.37 16.42 0.19
C SER A 132 -18.19 17.63 0.67
N LEU A 133 -17.57 18.51 1.46
CA LEU A 133 -18.17 19.79 1.89
C LEU A 133 -18.70 20.60 0.69
N VAL A 134 -18.07 20.45 -0.49
CA VAL A 134 -18.45 21.10 -1.74
C VAL A 134 -19.81 20.61 -2.25
N GLY A 135 -20.16 19.33 -2.02
CA GLY A 135 -21.48 18.79 -2.37
C GLY A 135 -22.59 19.31 -1.46
N ARG A 136 -22.30 19.49 -0.17
CA ARG A 136 -23.26 20.07 0.81
C ARG A 136 -23.58 21.54 0.51
N ALA A 137 -22.62 22.30 0.01
CA ALA A 137 -22.83 23.71 -0.35
C ALA A 137 -23.83 23.91 -1.50
N ARG A 138 -24.00 22.91 -2.37
CA ARG A 138 -24.95 22.94 -3.51
C ARG A 138 -26.35 22.42 -3.17
N ASN A 139 -26.53 21.73 -2.05
CA ASN A 139 -27.84 21.28 -1.53
C ASN A 139 -28.41 22.28 -0.51
N LYS A 140 -28.38 23.58 -0.83
CA LYS A 140 -29.15 24.62 -0.14
C LYS A 140 -30.27 25.12 -1.04
#